data_AF-A0AAV9T295-F1
#
_entry.id   AF-A0AAV9T295-F1
#
_cell.length_a   1.000
_cell.length_b   1.000
_cell.length_c   1.000
_cell.angle_alpha   90.00
_cell.angle_beta   90.00
_cell.angle_gamma   90.00
#
_symmetry.space_group_name_H-M   'P 1'
#
loop_
_entity.id
_entity.type
_entity.pdbx_description
1 polymer ?
#
loop_
_entity_poly.entity_id
_entity_poly.type
_entity_poly.pdbx_seq_one_letter_code
_entity_poly.pdbx_strand_id
1 'polypeptide(L)'
;MSGSRPSLALQSPDKISANRSISPSHQDGNQDGLKHALAVFQATLTDDERAKLQSLKGTSCDADSVITFTADLDRANPARKGRSIATRLFSLLQIVQQFNQIVDTYVSSHPEIAALVWGSVKLAFTVRQQQILGAVVQSFHGEMKPYVDDVRSKAELVQIEISLAKAQEDQKEHLSQAEERRQAAETRKGLARWFSQSEKQVGRLRRANETANKERKWETLLTKLSSYDHASAFAIAREKRHLGTAEWIFNEAQFQEWYTCEKSSMLHIMGKIGSGKTILT
;
A
#
# COMPACT_ATOMS: atom_id res chain seq x y z
N MET A 1 16.33 -41.76 14.03
CA MET A 1 16.45 -40.74 15.09
C MET A 1 15.99 -39.42 14.48
N SER A 2 14.67 -39.29 14.34
CA SER A 2 13.78 -38.45 15.16
C SER A 2 13.91 -36.97 14.81
N GLY A 3 13.07 -36.54 13.87
CA GLY A 3 12.81 -35.13 13.61
C GLY A 3 11.69 -34.62 14.50
N SER A 4 11.82 -33.40 15.00
CA SER A 4 10.78 -32.70 15.76
C SER A 4 10.53 -31.32 15.17
N ARG A 5 9.34 -31.17 14.58
CA ARG A 5 8.67 -29.89 14.28
C ARG A 5 8.33 -29.16 15.59
N PRO A 6 8.29 -27.81 15.61
CA PRO A 6 7.56 -27.08 16.63
C PRO A 6 6.07 -26.95 16.25
N SER A 7 5.21 -27.28 17.23
CA SER A 7 3.74 -27.22 17.17
C SER A 7 3.21 -25.79 17.27
N LEU A 8 2.19 -25.51 16.45
CA LEU A 8 1.26 -24.37 16.58
C LEU A 8 0.39 -24.54 17.83
N ALA A 9 0.43 -23.57 18.74
CA ALA A 9 -0.50 -23.47 19.87
C ALA A 9 -1.61 -22.45 19.53
N LEU A 10 -2.82 -22.96 19.31
CA LEU A 10 -4.07 -22.19 19.39
C LEU A 10 -4.32 -21.81 20.85
N GLN A 11 -4.66 -20.54 21.10
CA GLN A 11 -5.16 -20.08 22.38
C GLN A 11 -6.63 -19.68 22.22
N SER A 12 -7.52 -20.44 22.85
CA SER A 12 -8.96 -20.16 22.94
C SER A 12 -9.27 -19.31 24.19
N PRO A 13 -10.41 -18.60 24.20
CA PRO A 13 -10.64 -17.44 25.07
C PRO A 13 -11.32 -17.83 26.38
N ASP A 14 -10.81 -17.30 27.50
CA ASP A 14 -11.44 -17.44 28.81
C ASP A 14 -12.33 -16.26 29.16
N LYS A 15 -13.47 -16.64 29.73
CA LYS A 15 -14.60 -15.82 30.19
C LYS A 15 -14.20 -15.00 31.41
N ILE A 16 -14.54 -13.71 31.42
CA ILE A 16 -14.73 -12.96 32.67
C ILE A 16 -16.05 -12.19 32.57
N SER A 17 -17.05 -12.70 33.29
CA SER A 17 -18.23 -11.96 33.73
C SER A 17 -18.04 -11.60 35.19
N ALA A 18 -18.16 -10.32 35.55
CA ALA A 18 -18.94 -9.84 36.69
C ALA A 18 -18.84 -8.31 36.87
N ASN A 19 -19.95 -7.65 36.54
CA ASN A 19 -20.62 -6.58 37.28
C ASN A 19 -19.81 -5.49 38.03
N ARG A 20 -20.02 -4.23 37.60
CA ARG A 20 -20.17 -3.10 38.54
C ARG A 20 -21.19 -2.07 38.01
N SER A 21 -22.38 -2.14 38.60
CA SER A 21 -23.25 -1.04 39.04
C SER A 21 -23.53 0.15 38.12
N ILE A 22 -24.80 0.23 37.72
CA ILE A 22 -25.51 1.40 37.20
C ILE A 22 -25.72 2.45 38.32
N SER A 23 -25.48 3.73 38.02
CA SER A 23 -26.45 4.83 38.28
C SER A 23 -26.05 6.16 37.63
N PRO A 24 -27.01 7.05 37.31
CA PRO A 24 -26.92 8.05 36.24
C PRO A 24 -26.84 9.51 36.74
N SER A 25 -26.14 10.37 35.99
CA SER A 25 -26.24 11.83 36.13
C SER A 25 -26.15 12.51 34.77
N HIS A 26 -27.31 12.68 34.13
CA HIS A 26 -27.52 13.53 32.96
C HIS A 26 -27.63 14.98 33.44
N GLN A 27 -26.61 15.83 33.19
CA GLN A 27 -26.80 17.29 32.99
C GLN A 27 -25.57 18.06 32.45
N ASP A 28 -24.34 17.52 32.47
CA ASP A 28 -23.14 18.30 32.07
C ASP A 28 -22.86 18.40 30.56
N GLY A 29 -23.37 17.48 29.74
CA GLY A 29 -22.96 17.36 28.33
C GLY A 29 -23.32 18.53 27.41
N ASN A 30 -24.27 19.39 27.79
CA ASN A 30 -24.75 20.46 26.90
C ASN A 30 -23.94 21.76 27.02
N GLN A 31 -23.36 22.04 28.21
CA GLN A 31 -22.52 23.24 28.39
C GLN A 31 -21.14 23.05 27.78
N ASP A 32 -20.59 21.85 27.84
CA ASP A 32 -19.25 21.56 27.32
C ASP A 32 -19.24 21.54 25.79
N GLY A 33 -20.30 21.04 25.16
CA GLY A 33 -20.50 21.15 23.72
C GLY A 33 -20.65 22.61 23.24
N LEU A 34 -21.38 23.43 23.99
CA LEU A 34 -21.53 24.86 23.67
C LEU A 34 -20.21 25.63 23.82
N LYS A 35 -19.47 25.38 24.89
CA LYS A 35 -18.15 25.99 25.14
C LYS A 35 -17.15 25.59 24.05
N HIS A 36 -17.15 24.32 23.64
CA HIS A 36 -16.30 23.82 22.57
C HIS A 36 -16.68 24.45 21.22
N ALA A 37 -17.96 24.52 20.89
CA ALA A 37 -18.43 25.16 19.65
C ALA A 37 -18.08 26.65 19.63
N LEU A 38 -18.23 27.34 20.77
CA LEU A 38 -17.81 28.74 20.93
C LEU A 38 -16.30 28.92 20.79
N ALA A 39 -15.48 28.01 21.31
CA ALA A 39 -14.03 28.07 21.18
C ALA A 39 -13.58 27.87 19.73
N VAL A 40 -14.18 26.92 19.01
CA VAL A 40 -13.92 26.69 17.58
C VAL A 40 -14.34 27.90 16.75
N PHE A 41 -15.51 28.47 17.04
CA PHE A 41 -15.98 29.68 16.38
C PHE A 41 -15.09 30.89 16.65
N GLN A 42 -14.67 31.10 17.91
CA GLN A 42 -13.73 32.15 18.29
C GLN A 42 -12.34 31.96 17.66
N ALA A 43 -11.91 30.73 17.39
CA ALA A 43 -10.66 30.43 16.69
C ALA A 43 -10.72 30.72 15.19
N THR A 44 -11.93 30.79 14.61
CA THR A 44 -12.15 31.02 13.17
C THR A 44 -12.27 32.51 12.83
N LEU A 45 -12.47 33.37 13.84
CA LEU A 45 -12.66 34.82 13.68
C LEU A 45 -11.33 35.58 13.70
N THR A 46 -11.24 36.61 12.87
CA THR A 46 -10.09 37.52 12.73
C THR A 46 -9.94 38.40 13.97
N ASP A 47 -8.73 38.85 14.33
CA ASP A 47 -8.49 39.57 15.60
C ASP A 47 -9.32 40.86 15.75
N ASP A 48 -9.66 41.55 14.65
CA ASP A 48 -10.58 42.70 14.64
C ASP A 48 -12.04 42.31 14.97
N GLU A 49 -12.48 41.12 14.56
CA GLU A 49 -13.82 40.60 14.82
C GLU A 49 -13.93 40.11 16.27
N ARG A 50 -12.84 39.58 16.82
CA ARG A 50 -12.71 39.17 18.22
C ARG A 50 -12.79 40.37 19.17
N ALA A 51 -12.20 41.51 18.81
CA ALA A 51 -12.29 42.76 19.58
C ALA A 51 -13.72 43.34 19.60
N LYS A 52 -14.44 43.30 18.46
CA LYS A 52 -15.86 43.70 18.38
C LYS A 52 -16.76 42.82 19.23
N LEU A 53 -16.57 41.49 19.19
CA LEU A 53 -17.35 40.54 20.00
C LEU A 53 -17.15 40.73 21.51
N GLN A 54 -15.94 41.07 21.95
CA GLN A 54 -15.66 41.36 23.36
C GLN A 54 -16.30 42.67 23.83
N SER A 55 -16.38 43.68 22.96
CA SER A 55 -17.10 44.94 23.26
C SER A 55 -18.62 44.73 23.44
N LEU A 56 -19.20 43.77 22.72
CA LEU A 56 -20.63 43.43 22.78
C LEU A 56 -21.01 42.54 23.97
N LYS A 57 -20.04 41.84 24.58
CA LYS A 57 -20.29 40.94 25.72
C LYS A 57 -20.71 41.69 27.00
N GLY A 58 -20.52 43.02 27.04
CA GLY A 58 -20.87 43.88 28.18
C GLY A 58 -22.25 44.53 28.14
N THR A 59 -22.98 44.46 27.02
CA THR A 59 -24.28 45.13 26.88
C THR A 59 -25.38 44.18 27.35
N SER A 60 -26.10 44.57 28.40
CA SER A 60 -27.28 43.84 28.87
C SER A 60 -28.24 43.57 27.70
N CYS A 61 -28.69 42.33 27.60
CA CYS A 61 -29.50 41.80 26.51
C CYS A 61 -30.88 42.46 26.48
N ASP A 62 -30.96 43.66 25.89
CA ASP A 62 -32.21 44.33 25.54
C ASP A 62 -32.59 43.94 24.11
N ALA A 63 -33.88 43.65 23.88
CA ALA A 63 -34.38 43.12 22.62
C ALA A 63 -33.98 44.03 21.44
N ASP A 64 -34.03 45.35 21.65
CA ASP A 64 -33.72 46.38 20.64
C ASP A 64 -32.24 46.39 20.22
N SER A 65 -31.35 46.01 21.14
CA SER A 65 -29.91 45.88 20.88
C SER A 65 -29.60 44.67 20.00
N VAL A 66 -30.31 43.55 20.20
CA VAL A 66 -30.15 42.33 19.38
C VAL A 66 -30.67 42.58 17.95
N ILE A 67 -31.74 43.35 17.81
CA ILE A 67 -32.34 43.68 16.51
C ILE A 67 -31.41 44.59 15.70
N THR A 68 -30.86 45.63 16.34
CA THR A 68 -29.94 46.58 15.69
C THR A 68 -28.64 45.87 15.29
N PHE A 69 -28.09 45.02 16.15
CA PHE A 69 -26.91 44.21 15.83
C PHE A 69 -27.16 43.25 14.66
N THR A 70 -28.32 42.59 14.62
CA THR A 70 -28.64 41.66 13.52
C THR A 70 -28.86 42.42 12.20
N ALA A 71 -29.45 43.62 12.25
CA ALA A 71 -29.59 44.50 11.09
C ALA A 71 -28.23 45.00 10.57
N ASP A 72 -27.30 45.35 11.46
CA ASP A 72 -25.93 45.74 11.09
C ASP A 72 -25.13 44.58 10.50
N LEU A 73 -25.33 43.36 11.02
CA LEU A 73 -24.70 42.14 10.50
C LEU A 73 -25.21 41.77 9.11
N ASP A 74 -26.50 41.98 8.85
CA ASP A 74 -27.07 41.85 7.50
C ASP A 74 -26.56 42.94 6.54
N ARG A 75 -26.32 44.16 7.04
CA ARG A 75 -25.77 45.27 6.23
C ARG A 75 -24.29 45.10 5.88
N ALA A 76 -23.52 44.44 6.74
CA ALA A 76 -22.10 44.14 6.53
C ALA A 76 -21.85 43.02 5.51
N ASN A 77 -22.88 42.26 5.10
CA ASN A 77 -22.75 41.18 4.13
C ASN A 77 -23.63 41.41 2.87
N PRO A 78 -23.32 42.43 2.04
CA PRO A 78 -24.12 42.82 0.87
C PRO A 78 -24.18 41.75 -0.24
N ALA A 79 -23.37 40.68 -0.15
CA ALA A 79 -23.40 39.55 -1.07
C ALA A 79 -24.54 38.56 -0.79
N ARG A 80 -25.19 38.63 0.39
CA ARG A 80 -26.41 37.86 0.69
C ARG A 80 -27.61 38.52 0.01
N LYS A 81 -28.17 37.83 -0.98
CA LYS A 81 -29.23 38.34 -1.87
C LYS A 81 -30.65 38.09 -1.31
N GLY A 82 -30.84 38.20 0.01
CA GLY A 82 -32.07 37.80 0.71
C GLY A 82 -32.62 38.87 1.65
N ARG A 83 -33.95 38.97 1.76
CA ARG A 83 -34.60 39.81 2.78
C ARG A 83 -34.35 39.21 4.17
N SER A 84 -33.68 39.99 5.01
CA SER A 84 -33.26 39.67 6.38
C SER A 84 -34.24 38.79 7.18
N ILE A 85 -33.74 37.64 7.65
CA ILE A 85 -34.41 36.75 8.61
C ILE A 85 -34.70 37.51 9.92
N ALA A 86 -33.83 38.48 10.27
CA ALA A 86 -33.98 39.34 11.43
C ALA A 86 -35.28 40.15 11.36
N THR A 87 -35.65 40.66 10.19
CA THR A 87 -36.90 41.42 10.02
C THR A 87 -38.13 40.55 10.30
N ARG A 88 -38.10 39.27 9.87
CA ARG A 88 -39.21 38.33 10.12
C ARG A 88 -39.30 37.92 11.59
N LEU A 89 -38.17 37.69 12.25
CA LEU A 89 -38.10 37.37 13.68
C LEU A 89 -38.49 38.57 14.54
N PHE A 90 -38.12 39.78 14.12
CA PHE A 90 -38.46 41.02 14.79
C PHE A 90 -39.98 41.23 14.85
N SER A 91 -40.69 41.05 13.72
CA SER A 91 -42.15 41.15 13.71
C SER A 91 -42.82 40.14 14.66
N LEU A 92 -42.25 38.94 14.82
CA LEU A 92 -42.78 37.94 15.76
C LEU A 92 -42.53 38.32 17.22
N LEU A 93 -41.31 38.77 17.53
CA LEU A 93 -40.95 39.26 18.87
C LEU A 93 -41.80 40.45 19.29
N GLN A 94 -42.03 41.38 18.37
CA GLN A 94 -42.86 42.57 18.60
C GLN A 94 -44.32 42.21 18.91
N ILE A 95 -44.89 41.21 18.21
CA ILE A 95 -46.24 40.70 18.48
C ILE A 95 -46.32 40.05 19.87
N VAL A 96 -45.30 39.26 20.25
CA VAL A 96 -45.25 38.61 21.57
C VAL A 96 -45.11 39.64 22.69
N GLN A 97 -44.30 40.68 22.49
CA GLN A 97 -44.07 41.74 23.46
C GLN A 97 -45.31 42.61 23.69
N GLN A 98 -46.06 42.94 22.63
CA GLN A 98 -47.33 43.67 22.74
C GLN A 98 -48.41 42.84 23.46
N PHE A 99 -48.41 41.52 23.29
CA PHE A 99 -49.38 40.65 23.93
C PHE A 99 -49.13 40.47 25.43
N ASN A 100 -47.86 40.41 25.86
CA ASN A 100 -47.50 40.28 27.28
C ASN A 100 -48.03 41.44 28.14
N GLN A 101 -47.99 42.68 27.62
CA GLN A 101 -48.49 43.88 28.31
C GLN A 101 -50.00 43.84 28.58
N ILE A 102 -50.77 43.26 27.65
CA ILE A 102 -52.23 43.13 27.79
C ILE A 102 -52.58 42.06 28.83
N VAL A 103 -51.79 40.98 28.86
CA VAL A 103 -52.00 39.83 29.75
C VAL A 103 -51.66 40.17 31.21
N ASP A 104 -50.57 40.89 31.46
CA ASP A 104 -50.18 41.32 32.81
C ASP A 104 -51.25 42.20 33.48
N THR A 105 -51.98 42.99 32.70
CA THR A 105 -53.08 43.84 33.18
C THR A 105 -54.34 43.02 33.53
N TYR A 106 -54.60 41.94 32.80
CA TYR A 106 -55.85 41.17 32.94
C TYR A 106 -55.76 40.08 34.03
N VAL A 107 -54.58 39.43 34.16
CA VAL A 107 -54.31 38.37 35.16
C VAL A 107 -54.39 38.89 36.60
N SER A 108 -54.13 40.18 36.83
CA SER A 108 -54.27 40.81 38.14
C SER A 108 -55.73 40.94 38.62
N SER A 109 -56.71 40.90 37.71
CA SER A 109 -58.11 41.22 38.00
C SER A 109 -59.03 40.00 38.20
N HIS A 110 -58.97 38.97 37.33
CA HIS A 110 -59.86 37.79 37.38
C HIS A 110 -59.14 36.52 36.89
N PRO A 111 -58.62 35.65 37.78
CA PRO A 111 -57.77 34.52 37.40
C PRO A 111 -58.52 33.43 36.59
N GLU A 112 -59.82 33.24 36.80
CA GLU A 112 -60.61 32.21 36.10
C GLU A 112 -60.89 32.57 34.64
N ILE A 113 -61.28 33.83 34.38
CA ILE A 113 -61.51 34.35 33.02
C ILE A 113 -60.18 34.47 32.28
N ALA A 114 -59.12 34.87 32.98
CA ALA A 114 -57.77 34.96 32.43
C ALA A 114 -57.25 33.59 31.94
N ALA A 115 -57.54 32.49 32.64
CA ALA A 115 -57.14 31.15 32.21
C ALA A 115 -57.82 30.71 30.89
N LEU A 116 -59.11 31.02 30.71
CA LEU A 116 -59.85 30.72 29.47
C LEU A 116 -59.36 31.54 28.28
N VAL A 117 -59.09 32.83 28.48
CA VAL A 117 -58.51 33.70 27.45
C VAL A 117 -57.07 33.27 27.13
N TRP A 118 -56.28 32.92 28.14
CA TRP A 118 -54.92 32.45 27.97
C TRP A 118 -54.83 31.11 27.23
N GLY A 119 -55.74 30.17 27.52
CA GLY A 119 -55.82 28.89 26.82
C GLY A 119 -56.12 29.06 25.32
N SER A 120 -57.07 29.93 24.97
CA SER A 120 -57.43 30.19 23.58
C SER A 120 -56.33 30.94 22.80
N VAL A 121 -55.67 31.92 23.43
CA VAL A 121 -54.54 32.61 22.78
C VAL A 121 -53.31 31.71 22.66
N LYS A 122 -53.00 30.91 23.69
CA LYS A 122 -51.90 29.94 23.63
C LYS A 122 -52.11 28.95 22.49
N LEU A 123 -53.32 28.44 22.30
CA LEU A 123 -53.67 27.55 21.20
C LEU A 123 -53.47 28.24 19.83
N ALA A 124 -54.00 29.45 19.67
CA ALA A 124 -53.86 30.21 18.43
C ALA A 124 -52.39 30.54 18.11
N PHE A 125 -51.60 30.87 19.14
CA PHE A 125 -50.17 31.13 19.01
C PHE A 125 -49.40 29.86 18.63
N THR A 126 -49.65 28.72 19.28
CA THR A 126 -48.97 27.46 18.94
C THR A 126 -49.29 26.98 17.53
N VAL A 127 -50.54 27.14 17.09
CA VAL A 127 -50.97 26.76 15.73
C VAL A 127 -50.30 27.64 14.68
N ARG A 128 -50.24 28.96 14.88
CA ARG A 128 -49.52 29.85 13.97
C ARG A 128 -48.00 29.67 14.03
N GLN A 129 -47.43 29.44 15.21
CA GLN A 129 -45.99 29.27 15.39
C GLN A 129 -45.49 28.08 14.56
N GLN A 130 -46.20 26.94 14.59
CA GLN A 130 -45.82 25.77 13.78
C GLN A 130 -45.84 26.07 12.28
N GLN A 131 -46.86 26.77 11.78
CA GLN A 131 -46.95 27.14 10.36
C GLN A 131 -45.87 28.13 9.95
N ILE A 132 -45.55 29.11 10.80
CA ILE A 132 -44.56 30.15 10.51
C ILE A 132 -43.15 29.57 10.52
N LEU A 133 -42.79 28.73 11.50
CA LEU A 133 -41.51 28.04 11.52
C LEU A 133 -41.33 27.16 10.28
N GLY A 134 -42.38 26.43 9.88
CA GLY A 134 -42.38 25.66 8.63
C GLY A 134 -42.09 26.56 7.43
N ALA A 135 -42.79 27.68 7.29
CA ALA A 135 -42.59 28.62 6.18
C ALA A 135 -41.20 29.27 6.19
N VAL A 136 -40.65 29.60 7.36
CA VAL A 136 -39.28 30.14 7.51
C VAL A 136 -38.25 29.11 7.09
N VAL A 137 -38.35 27.87 7.57
CA VAL A 137 -37.44 26.79 7.22
C VAL A 137 -37.51 26.44 5.74
N GLN A 138 -38.71 26.40 5.15
CA GLN A 138 -38.88 26.16 3.70
C GLN A 138 -38.31 27.31 2.86
N SER A 139 -38.50 28.56 3.29
CA SER A 139 -37.91 29.73 2.62
C SER A 139 -36.38 29.66 2.65
N PHE A 140 -35.82 29.35 3.82
CA PHE A 140 -34.38 29.21 4.01
C PHE A 140 -33.82 28.04 3.19
N HIS A 141 -34.52 26.91 3.17
CA HIS A 141 -34.13 25.76 2.37
C HIS A 141 -34.11 26.10 0.87
N GLY A 142 -35.13 26.80 0.36
CA GLY A 142 -35.17 27.27 -1.02
C GLY A 142 -34.04 28.24 -1.38
N GLU A 143 -33.69 29.14 -0.45
CA GLU A 143 -32.61 30.12 -0.64
C GLU A 143 -31.21 29.49 -0.59
N MET A 144 -31.01 28.49 0.27
CA MET A 144 -29.74 27.76 0.40
C MET A 144 -29.54 26.69 -0.67
N LYS A 145 -30.63 26.16 -1.24
CA LYS A 145 -30.60 25.10 -2.24
C LYS A 145 -29.65 25.36 -3.43
N PRO A 146 -29.68 26.51 -4.13
CA PRO A 146 -28.78 26.75 -5.25
C PRO A 146 -27.29 26.74 -4.84
N TYR A 147 -26.96 27.22 -3.64
CA TYR A 147 -25.57 27.19 -3.15
C TYR A 147 -25.10 25.78 -2.81
N VAL A 148 -25.96 24.98 -2.18
CA VAL A 148 -25.66 23.57 -1.89
C VAL A 148 -25.50 22.77 -3.17
N ASP A 149 -26.34 23.03 -4.18
CA ASP A 149 -26.28 22.36 -5.48
C ASP A 149 -25.02 22.80 -6.27
N ASP A 150 -24.61 24.08 -6.23
CA ASP A 150 -23.35 24.56 -6.84
C ASP A 150 -22.11 23.95 -6.18
N VAL A 151 -22.06 23.92 -4.84
CA VAL A 151 -20.95 23.28 -4.10
C VAL A 151 -20.87 21.79 -4.42
N ARG A 152 -22.02 21.11 -4.52
CA ARG A 152 -22.06 19.70 -4.92
C ARG A 152 -21.52 19.49 -6.33
N SER A 153 -21.97 20.30 -7.29
CA SER A 153 -21.50 20.19 -8.68
C SER A 153 -19.99 20.41 -8.79
N LYS A 154 -19.45 21.39 -8.07
CA LYS A 154 -17.99 21.62 -8.01
C LYS A 154 -17.24 20.47 -7.35
N ALA A 155 -17.80 19.89 -6.28
CA ALA A 155 -17.20 18.72 -5.64
C ALA A 155 -17.13 17.51 -6.59
N GLU A 156 -18.18 17.30 -7.40
CA GLU A 156 -18.20 16.25 -8.42
C GLU A 156 -17.14 16.50 -9.51
N LEU A 157 -17.00 17.74 -9.98
CA LEU A 157 -15.94 18.10 -10.94
C LEU A 157 -14.54 17.83 -10.39
N VAL A 158 -14.26 18.28 -9.17
CA VAL A 158 -12.98 18.02 -8.49
C VAL A 158 -12.75 16.52 -8.31
N GLN A 159 -13.79 15.76 -7.99
CA GLN A 159 -13.68 14.31 -7.85
C GLN A 159 -13.35 13.62 -9.19
N ILE A 160 -13.92 14.10 -10.30
CA ILE A 160 -13.56 13.64 -11.65
C ILE A 160 -12.11 13.99 -11.96
N GLU A 161 -11.66 15.23 -11.70
CA GLU A 161 -10.27 15.65 -11.93
C GLU A 161 -9.27 14.84 -11.11
N ILE A 162 -9.58 14.55 -9.84
CA ILE A 162 -8.76 13.68 -8.99
C ILE A 162 -8.70 12.26 -9.57
N SER A 163 -9.84 11.71 -10.01
CA SER A 163 -9.87 10.38 -10.61
C SER A 163 -9.05 10.31 -11.91
N LEU A 164 -9.09 11.38 -12.71
CA LEU A 164 -8.30 11.51 -13.93
C LEU A 164 -6.81 11.61 -13.63
N ALA A 165 -6.41 12.48 -12.70
CA ALA A 165 -5.03 12.64 -12.28
C ALA A 165 -4.47 11.33 -11.69
N LYS A 166 -5.28 10.61 -10.91
CA LYS A 166 -4.91 9.30 -10.38
C LYS A 166 -4.69 8.27 -11.50
N ALA A 167 -5.61 8.19 -12.47
CA ALA A 167 -5.45 7.28 -13.60
C ALA A 167 -4.20 7.60 -14.45
N GLN A 168 -3.87 8.87 -14.62
CA GLN A 168 -2.65 9.31 -15.32
C GLN A 168 -1.38 8.92 -14.58
N GLU A 169 -1.34 9.11 -13.26
CA GLU A 169 -0.17 8.73 -12.46
C GLU A 169 -0.02 7.21 -12.38
N ASP A 170 -1.12 6.46 -12.21
CA ASP A 170 -1.11 5.00 -12.25
C ASP A 170 -0.55 4.50 -13.60
N GLN A 171 -0.97 5.11 -14.72
CA GLN A 171 -0.45 4.77 -16.05
C GLN A 171 1.06 5.04 -16.17
N LYS A 172 1.52 6.19 -15.65
CA LYS A 172 2.94 6.55 -15.66
C LYS A 172 3.78 5.64 -14.77
N GLU A 173 3.27 5.29 -13.60
CA GLU A 173 3.90 4.33 -12.69
C GLU A 173 4.02 2.96 -13.36
N HIS A 174 2.96 2.48 -14.02
CA HIS A 174 2.99 1.22 -14.76
C HIS A 174 4.08 1.21 -15.85
N LEU A 175 4.25 2.31 -16.58
CA LEU A 175 5.31 2.43 -17.59
C LEU A 175 6.71 2.41 -16.95
N SER A 176 6.90 3.13 -15.84
CA SER A 176 8.17 3.14 -15.11
C SER A 176 8.51 1.76 -14.55
N GLN A 177 7.54 1.08 -13.94
CA GLN A 177 7.73 -0.28 -13.42
C GLN A 177 8.03 -1.28 -14.55
N ALA A 178 7.39 -1.13 -15.72
CA ALA A 178 7.66 -1.99 -16.88
C ALA A 178 9.10 -1.82 -17.38
N GLU A 179 9.62 -0.58 -17.43
CA GLU A 179 11.00 -0.30 -17.82
C GLU A 179 12.00 -0.82 -16.78
N GLU A 180 11.73 -0.64 -15.49
CA GLU A 180 12.56 -1.22 -14.42
C GLU A 180 12.60 -2.76 -14.53
N ARG A 181 11.45 -3.40 -14.75
CA ARG A 181 11.38 -4.86 -14.98
C ARG A 181 12.18 -5.28 -16.21
N ARG A 182 12.15 -4.48 -17.27
CA ARG A 182 12.93 -4.73 -18.49
C ARG A 182 14.43 -4.67 -18.20
N GLN A 183 14.90 -3.65 -17.49
CA GLN A 183 16.31 -3.52 -17.09
C GLN A 183 16.74 -4.64 -16.14
N ALA A 184 15.90 -4.98 -15.15
CA ALA A 184 16.12 -6.11 -14.26
C ALA A 184 16.18 -7.45 -15.01
N ALA A 185 15.37 -7.62 -16.06
CA ALA A 185 15.41 -8.80 -16.90
C ALA A 185 16.70 -8.86 -17.74
N GLU A 186 17.14 -7.73 -18.32
CA GLU A 186 18.39 -7.69 -19.09
C GLU A 186 19.62 -7.93 -18.22
N THR A 187 19.68 -7.35 -17.02
CA THR A 187 20.76 -7.63 -16.06
C THR A 187 20.77 -9.11 -15.65
N ARG A 188 19.62 -9.71 -15.33
CA ARG A 188 19.51 -11.16 -15.04
C ARG A 188 19.94 -12.02 -16.22
N LYS A 189 19.55 -11.67 -17.45
CA LYS A 189 20.00 -12.37 -18.67
C LYS A 189 21.51 -12.29 -18.87
N GLY A 190 22.11 -11.14 -18.58
CA GLY A 190 23.56 -10.95 -18.62
C GLY A 190 24.28 -11.82 -17.59
N LEU A 191 23.81 -11.76 -16.34
CA LEU A 191 24.33 -12.55 -15.22
C LEU A 191 24.20 -14.06 -15.48
N ALA A 192 23.04 -14.52 -15.97
CA ALA A 192 22.81 -15.92 -16.31
C ALA A 192 23.73 -16.40 -17.44
N ARG A 193 23.95 -15.57 -18.48
CA ARG A 193 24.93 -15.87 -19.53
C ARG A 193 26.34 -16.00 -18.96
N TRP A 194 26.77 -15.06 -18.12
CA TRP A 194 28.07 -15.11 -17.46
C TRP A 194 28.24 -16.36 -16.58
N PHE A 195 27.25 -16.69 -15.74
CA PHE A 195 27.26 -17.90 -14.92
C PHE A 195 27.36 -19.16 -15.78
N SER A 196 26.59 -19.27 -16.86
CA SER A 196 26.65 -20.43 -17.75
C SER A 196 28.01 -20.60 -18.42
N GLN A 197 28.68 -19.49 -18.76
CA GLN A 197 30.01 -19.52 -19.36
C GLN A 197 31.06 -19.90 -18.31
N SER A 198 30.96 -19.33 -17.11
CA SER A 198 31.83 -19.64 -15.98
C SER A 198 31.72 -21.11 -15.58
N GLU A 199 30.50 -21.65 -15.45
CA GLU A 199 30.26 -23.05 -15.10
C GLU A 199 30.85 -24.01 -16.15
N LYS A 200 30.75 -23.68 -17.44
CA LYS A 200 31.42 -24.42 -18.52
C LYS A 200 32.94 -24.38 -18.41
N GLN A 201 33.54 -23.26 -17.99
CA GLN A 201 34.99 -23.15 -17.81
C GLN A 201 35.45 -23.94 -16.58
N VAL A 202 34.76 -23.79 -15.45
CA VAL A 202 35.04 -24.53 -14.20
C VAL A 202 34.86 -26.03 -14.43
N GLY A 203 33.81 -26.45 -15.15
CA GLY A 203 33.59 -27.85 -15.50
C GLY A 203 34.71 -28.45 -16.36
N ARG A 204 35.24 -27.69 -17.34
CA ARG A 204 36.41 -28.09 -18.14
C ARG A 204 37.66 -28.25 -17.28
N LEU A 205 37.95 -27.26 -16.43
CA LEU A 205 39.11 -27.30 -15.53
C LEU A 205 39.02 -28.48 -14.55
N ARG A 206 37.82 -28.76 -14.00
CA ARG A 206 37.60 -29.88 -13.09
C ARG A 206 37.88 -31.22 -13.77
N ARG A 207 37.39 -31.43 -14.99
CA ARG A 207 37.63 -32.66 -15.76
C ARG A 207 39.12 -32.84 -16.08
N ALA A 208 39.80 -31.78 -16.53
CA ALA A 208 41.24 -31.82 -16.82
C ALA A 208 42.07 -32.12 -15.55
N ASN A 209 41.68 -31.57 -14.41
CA ASN A 209 42.34 -31.86 -13.14
C ASN A 209 42.08 -33.30 -12.68
N GLU A 210 40.87 -33.82 -12.87
CA GLU A 210 40.54 -35.22 -12.57
C GLU A 210 41.36 -36.21 -13.42
N THR A 211 41.54 -35.95 -14.73
CA THR A 211 42.37 -36.79 -15.60
C THR A 211 43.84 -36.71 -15.21
N ALA A 212 44.39 -35.49 -15.03
CA ALA A 212 45.78 -35.30 -14.62
C ALA A 212 46.07 -35.95 -13.25
N ASN A 213 45.11 -35.92 -12.33
CA ASN A 213 45.27 -36.56 -11.02
C ASN A 213 45.23 -38.10 -11.13
N LYS A 214 44.44 -38.66 -12.05
CA LYS A 214 44.47 -40.11 -12.34
C LYS A 214 45.82 -40.52 -12.93
N GLU A 215 46.33 -39.76 -13.90
CA GLU A 215 47.64 -40.00 -14.51
C GLU A 215 48.75 -39.97 -13.47
N ARG A 216 48.81 -38.91 -12.65
CA ARG A 216 49.81 -38.82 -11.56
C ARG A 216 49.74 -40.00 -10.59
N LYS A 217 48.54 -40.46 -10.25
CA LYS A 217 48.36 -41.65 -9.39
C LYS A 217 48.88 -42.91 -10.09
N TRP A 218 48.58 -43.08 -11.37
CA TRP A 218 49.06 -44.22 -12.16
C TRP A 218 50.58 -44.21 -12.29
N GLU A 219 51.18 -43.06 -12.61
CA GLU A 219 52.63 -42.87 -12.65
C GLU A 219 53.28 -43.23 -11.30
N THR A 220 52.73 -42.72 -10.20
CA THR A 220 53.23 -43.03 -8.85
C THR A 220 53.17 -44.53 -8.55
N LEU A 221 52.11 -45.22 -8.98
CA LEU A 221 51.99 -46.67 -8.82
C LEU A 221 53.02 -47.42 -9.66
N LEU A 222 53.22 -47.03 -10.93
CA LEU A 222 54.22 -47.62 -11.80
C LEU A 222 55.64 -47.47 -11.21
N THR A 223 55.98 -46.29 -10.69
CA THR A 223 57.27 -46.05 -10.04
C THR A 223 57.47 -46.92 -8.80
N LYS A 224 56.40 -47.22 -8.04
CA LYS A 224 56.46 -48.12 -6.87
C LYS A 224 56.60 -49.60 -7.26
N LEU A 225 55.97 -50.01 -8.35
CA LEU A 225 55.94 -51.41 -8.77
C LEU A 225 57.21 -51.83 -9.53
N SER A 226 57.83 -50.92 -10.29
CA SER A 226 59.08 -51.22 -10.98
C SER A 226 60.04 -50.04 -10.95
N SER A 227 61.28 -50.29 -10.51
CA SER A 227 62.39 -49.34 -10.61
C SER A 227 63.06 -49.35 -12.00
N TYR A 228 62.60 -50.20 -12.92
CA TYR A 228 63.17 -50.34 -14.25
C TYR A 228 62.69 -49.22 -15.18
N ASP A 229 63.62 -48.58 -15.88
CA ASP A 229 63.32 -47.52 -16.84
C ASP A 229 62.86 -48.09 -18.18
N HIS A 230 61.55 -48.30 -18.29
CA HIS A 230 60.91 -48.76 -19.51
C HIS A 230 60.98 -47.74 -20.65
N ALA A 231 61.07 -46.44 -20.34
CA ALA A 231 61.04 -45.38 -21.35
C ALA A 231 62.35 -45.32 -22.13
N SER A 232 63.50 -45.36 -21.43
CA SER A 232 64.81 -45.40 -22.09
C SER A 232 65.03 -46.72 -22.82
N ALA A 233 64.64 -47.85 -22.23
CA ALA A 233 64.73 -49.16 -22.89
C ALA A 233 63.90 -49.20 -24.18
N PHE A 234 62.69 -48.63 -24.16
CA PHE A 234 61.83 -48.49 -25.33
C PHE A 234 62.41 -47.53 -26.39
N ALA A 235 62.91 -46.37 -25.98
CA ALA A 235 63.53 -45.40 -26.89
C ALA A 235 64.76 -46.00 -27.60
N ILE A 236 65.61 -46.71 -26.87
CA ILE A 236 66.77 -47.43 -27.41
C ILE A 236 66.32 -48.55 -28.37
N ALA A 237 65.27 -49.30 -28.03
CA ALA A 237 64.72 -50.32 -28.92
C ALA A 237 64.14 -49.72 -30.22
N ARG A 238 63.52 -48.54 -30.12
CA ARG A 238 62.97 -47.80 -31.25
C ARG A 238 64.08 -47.20 -32.13
N GLU A 239 65.15 -46.72 -31.54
CA GLU A 239 66.32 -46.19 -32.26
C GLU A 239 67.07 -47.29 -33.02
N LYS A 240 67.08 -48.52 -32.50
CA LYS A 240 67.61 -49.71 -33.19
C LYS A 240 66.75 -50.17 -34.38
N ARG A 241 65.61 -49.54 -34.63
CA ARG A 241 64.73 -49.89 -35.75
C ARG A 241 65.30 -49.34 -37.06
N HIS A 242 65.55 -50.23 -38.01
CA HIS A 242 65.87 -49.83 -39.38
C HIS A 242 64.56 -49.56 -40.16
N LEU A 243 64.57 -48.58 -41.06
CA LEU A 243 63.47 -48.30 -42.00
C LEU A 243 63.09 -49.59 -42.77
N GLY A 244 61.79 -49.88 -42.91
CA GLY A 244 61.33 -51.15 -43.49
C GLY A 244 61.15 -52.31 -42.49
N THR A 245 61.62 -52.18 -41.25
CA THR A 245 61.51 -53.27 -40.26
C THR A 245 60.06 -53.54 -39.90
N ALA A 246 59.65 -54.78 -40.21
CA ALA A 246 58.34 -55.34 -39.90
C ALA A 246 57.13 -54.62 -40.52
N GLU A 247 57.34 -53.85 -41.59
CA GLU A 247 56.24 -53.19 -42.34
C GLU A 247 55.29 -54.20 -43.00
N TRP A 248 55.80 -55.39 -43.33
CA TRP A 248 55.01 -56.47 -43.93
C TRP A 248 53.79 -56.85 -43.08
N ILE A 249 53.86 -56.73 -41.75
CA ILE A 249 52.77 -57.13 -40.86
C ILE A 249 51.53 -56.27 -41.04
N PHE A 250 51.71 -55.01 -41.42
CA PHE A 250 50.61 -54.07 -41.62
C PHE A 250 49.83 -54.37 -42.90
N ASN A 251 50.43 -55.11 -43.84
CA ASN A 251 49.75 -55.53 -45.06
C ASN A 251 49.01 -56.88 -44.88
N GLU A 252 49.18 -57.54 -43.74
CA GLU A 252 48.55 -58.84 -43.47
C GLU A 252 47.06 -58.67 -43.19
N ALA A 253 46.23 -59.53 -43.80
CA ALA A 253 44.77 -59.45 -43.68
C ALA A 253 44.30 -59.57 -42.22
N GLN A 254 44.98 -60.42 -41.42
CA GLN A 254 44.69 -60.63 -40.00
C GLN A 254 44.92 -59.37 -39.16
N PHE A 255 45.95 -58.58 -39.50
CA PHE A 255 46.22 -57.33 -38.80
C PHE A 255 45.18 -56.27 -39.13
N GLN A 256 44.79 -56.16 -40.40
CA GLN A 256 43.77 -55.20 -40.85
C GLN A 256 42.38 -55.54 -40.28
N GLU A 257 42.04 -56.83 -40.20
CA GLU A 257 40.81 -57.30 -39.55
C GLU A 257 40.81 -56.93 -38.06
N TRP A 258 41.91 -57.17 -37.34
CA TRP A 258 42.02 -56.75 -35.95
C TRP A 258 41.94 -55.21 -35.79
N TYR A 259 42.67 -54.47 -36.61
CA TYR A 259 42.74 -53.00 -36.53
C TYR A 259 41.38 -52.32 -36.75
N THR A 260 40.51 -52.94 -37.57
CA THR A 260 39.17 -52.43 -37.88
C THR A 260 38.07 -53.04 -37.00
N CYS A 261 38.37 -54.09 -36.23
CA CYS A 261 37.38 -54.78 -35.39
C CYS A 261 37.15 -54.06 -34.06
N GLU A 262 35.92 -53.60 -33.82
CA GLU A 262 35.53 -52.97 -32.54
C GLU A 262 35.39 -53.96 -31.37
N LYS A 263 35.41 -55.28 -31.63
CA LYS A 263 35.12 -56.31 -30.62
C LYS A 263 36.35 -56.89 -29.92
N SER A 264 37.55 -56.77 -30.49
CA SER A 264 38.77 -57.37 -29.93
C SER A 264 39.87 -56.33 -29.77
N SER A 265 40.38 -56.18 -28.54
CA SER A 265 41.45 -55.24 -28.20
C SER A 265 42.83 -55.87 -28.10
N MET A 266 42.97 -57.18 -28.34
CA MET A 266 44.20 -57.93 -28.09
C MET A 266 44.76 -58.53 -29.37
N LEU A 267 45.99 -58.14 -29.71
CA LEU A 267 46.79 -58.71 -30.80
C LEU A 267 47.98 -59.48 -30.21
N HIS A 268 48.12 -60.75 -30.58
CA HIS A 268 49.25 -61.59 -30.14
C HIS A 268 50.16 -61.92 -31.32
N ILE A 269 51.37 -61.35 -31.32
CA ILE A 269 52.36 -61.56 -32.39
C ILE A 269 53.41 -62.58 -31.93
N MET A 270 53.44 -63.74 -32.56
CA MET A 270 54.42 -64.81 -32.30
C MET A 270 55.48 -64.89 -33.39
N GLY A 271 56.67 -65.37 -33.02
CA GLY A 271 57.80 -65.45 -33.94
C GLY A 271 59.07 -65.94 -33.26
N LYS A 272 60.04 -66.41 -34.06
CA LYS A 272 61.32 -66.95 -33.57
C LYS A 272 62.15 -65.89 -32.84
N ILE A 273 63.04 -66.30 -31.94
CA ILE A 273 63.98 -65.38 -31.27
C ILE A 273 64.75 -64.56 -32.32
N GLY A 274 64.91 -63.25 -32.08
CA GLY A 274 65.56 -62.34 -33.01
C GLY A 274 64.68 -61.82 -34.16
N SER A 275 63.42 -62.27 -34.30
CA SER A 275 62.52 -61.85 -35.39
C SER A 275 61.97 -60.41 -35.29
N GLY A 276 62.52 -59.57 -34.40
CA GLY A 276 62.10 -58.16 -34.27
C GLY A 276 60.76 -57.90 -33.57
N LYS A 277 60.15 -58.88 -32.88
CA LYS A 277 58.85 -58.71 -32.20
C LYS A 277 58.81 -57.54 -31.21
N THR A 278 59.88 -57.32 -30.46
CA THR A 278 59.97 -56.23 -29.47
C THR A 278 60.14 -54.85 -30.13
N ILE A 279 60.53 -54.81 -31.40
CA ILE A 279 60.75 -53.57 -32.18
C ILE A 279 59.46 -53.15 -32.92
N LEU A 280 58.45 -54.03 -32.95
CA LEU A 280 57.14 -53.79 -33.56
C LEU A 280 56.19 -52.94 -32.69
N THR A 281 56.33 -53.04 -31.36
CA THR A 281 55.60 -52.27 -30.34
C THR A 281 56.26 -50.93 -30.09
#